data_AF-A0A3Q2NXE2-F1
#
_entry.id   AF-A0A3Q2NXE2-F1
#
_cell.length_a   1.000
_cell.length_b   1.000
_cell.length_c   1.000
_cell.angle_alpha   90.00
_cell.angle_beta   90.00
_cell.angle_gamma   90.00
#
_symmetry.space_group_name_H-M   'P 1'
#
loop_
_entity.id
_entity.type
_entity.pdbx_description
1 polymer ?
#
loop_
_entity_poly.entity_id
_entity_poly.type
_entity_poly.pdbx_seq_one_letter_code
_entity_poly.pdbx_strand_id
1 'polypeptide(L)'
;LTVFCSLQWLLSCSCEKNNSLSLHQHYLKNFFNLTEESGPTLRRGFSSVAKKLMEMQKFFGLKITGTLDADTLTMMKKPRCGVPDVDVAQFTTFGNNLKWEKNDLTYRIENYTPDMSTAEVDDSIEKALGVWAKVTPLTFTRIYSGTADIMISFGRRAHGDFYPFDGPDGTLAHAFAPSPGIGGDAHFDDDETFTFRSTAGYVLFMVAAHEFGHSLGLSHSKDPGALMYPKMVHQIKLCCNKSVGSGCKHIFACKLKFSISSLQHIKICIE
;
A
#
# COMPACT_ATOMS: atom_id res chain seq x y z
N LEU A 1 62.95 -29.36 24.16
CA LEU A 1 63.04 -28.88 22.76
C LEU A 1 62.05 -29.67 21.92
N THR A 2 61.44 -29.01 20.91
CA THR A 2 60.52 -29.51 19.84
C THR A 2 59.16 -30.04 20.32
N VAL A 3 58.07 -29.26 20.35
CA VAL A 3 57.19 -28.73 19.27
C VAL A 3 56.60 -29.82 18.38
N PHE A 4 55.29 -30.10 18.56
CA PHE A 4 54.31 -30.17 17.47
C PHE A 4 52.90 -29.88 18.02
N CYS A 5 52.20 -29.04 17.27
CA CYS A 5 50.90 -28.44 17.55
C CYS A 5 49.88 -29.03 16.56
N SER A 6 48.74 -29.54 17.04
CA SER A 6 47.49 -29.59 16.26
C SER A 6 46.34 -30.13 17.12
N LEU A 7 45.41 -29.26 17.51
CA LEU A 7 44.01 -29.34 17.08
C LEU A 7 43.28 -28.11 17.62
N GLN A 8 43.05 -27.16 16.72
CA GLN A 8 42.23 -25.98 16.92
C GLN A 8 40.75 -26.40 16.87
N TRP A 9 40.10 -26.55 18.02
CA TRP A 9 38.64 -26.41 18.12
C TRP A 9 38.35 -24.97 18.53
N LEU A 10 38.36 -24.06 17.56
CA LEU A 10 37.65 -22.79 17.70
C LEU A 10 36.37 -22.88 16.88
N LEU A 11 35.26 -22.67 17.58
CA LEU A 11 33.96 -22.34 16.99
C LEU A 11 34.14 -21.23 15.96
N SER A 12 34.14 -21.61 14.69
CA SER A 12 33.83 -20.68 13.61
C SER A 12 32.31 -20.77 13.43
N CYS A 13 31.59 -19.85 14.07
CA CYS A 13 30.24 -19.53 13.63
C CYS A 13 30.42 -18.88 12.26
N SER A 14 30.42 -19.70 11.21
CA SER A 14 30.41 -19.20 9.85
C SER A 14 29.07 -18.51 9.65
N CYS A 15 29.07 -17.19 9.80
CA CYS A 15 27.97 -16.34 9.39
C CYS A 15 27.90 -16.50 7.86
N GLU A 16 27.02 -17.37 7.39
CA GLU A 16 26.59 -17.38 6.01
C GLU A 16 26.17 -15.94 5.69
N LYS A 17 26.97 -15.26 4.87
CA LYS A 17 26.54 -14.05 4.19
C LYS A 17 25.45 -14.47 3.20
N ASN A 18 24.25 -14.70 3.73
CA ASN A 18 23.06 -14.63 2.91
C ASN A 18 23.00 -13.20 2.39
N ASN A 19 23.07 -13.08 1.07
CA ASN A 19 22.86 -11.83 0.33
C ASN A 19 21.37 -11.44 0.37
N SER A 20 20.72 -11.61 1.53
CA SER A 20 19.37 -11.16 1.80
C SER A 20 19.46 -9.69 2.17
N LEU A 21 18.93 -8.82 1.30
CA LEU A 21 18.71 -7.42 1.65
C LEU A 21 18.02 -7.36 3.01
N SER A 22 18.53 -6.51 3.90
CA SER A 22 17.85 -6.27 5.17
C SER A 22 16.44 -5.73 4.93
N LEU A 23 15.49 -6.06 5.80
CA LEU A 23 14.07 -5.66 5.69
C LEU A 23 13.88 -4.18 5.29
N HIS A 24 14.66 -3.28 5.89
CA HIS A 24 14.60 -1.84 5.61
C HIS A 24 15.15 -1.46 4.23
N GLN A 25 16.17 -2.16 3.72
CA GLN A 25 16.66 -1.92 2.36
C GLN A 25 15.63 -2.37 1.32
N HIS A 26 14.97 -3.50 1.53
CA HIS A 26 13.89 -3.96 0.65
C HIS A 26 12.72 -2.95 0.66
N TYR A 27 12.31 -2.49 1.85
CA TYR A 27 11.30 -1.45 2.00
C TYR A 27 11.65 -0.16 1.24
N LEU A 28 12.88 0.34 1.40
CA LEU A 28 13.30 1.58 0.74
C LEU A 28 13.46 1.43 -0.77
N LYS A 29 13.81 0.23 -1.25
CA LYS A 29 13.85 -0.09 -2.68
C LYS A 29 12.45 -0.01 -3.28
N ASN A 30 11.48 -0.69 -2.66
CA ASN A 30 10.13 -0.79 -3.19
C ASN A 30 9.37 0.54 -3.10
N PHE A 31 9.45 1.24 -1.95
CA PHE A 31 8.58 2.39 -1.69
C PHE A 31 9.25 3.75 -1.84
N PHE A 32 10.57 3.82 -1.78
CA PHE A 32 11.33 5.09 -1.78
C PHE A 32 12.38 5.16 -2.90
N ASN A 33 12.37 4.22 -3.85
CA ASN A 33 13.29 4.19 -5.00
C ASN A 33 14.77 4.25 -4.59
N LEU A 34 15.16 3.43 -3.61
CA LEU A 34 16.56 3.23 -3.26
C LEU A 34 17.26 2.46 -4.40
N THR A 35 18.13 3.12 -5.16
CA THR A 35 18.97 2.48 -6.17
C THR A 35 20.22 1.86 -5.54
N GLU A 36 20.68 0.73 -6.08
CA GLU A 36 21.98 0.18 -5.68
C GLU A 36 23.11 1.08 -6.21
N GLU A 37 23.98 1.56 -5.32
CA GLU A 37 25.17 2.30 -5.73
C GLU A 37 26.21 1.34 -6.33
N SER A 38 26.06 1.00 -7.61
CA SER A 38 27.03 0.22 -8.37
C SER A 38 28.10 1.15 -8.96
N GLY A 39 29.06 1.61 -8.15
CA GLY A 39 30.19 2.39 -8.66
C GLY A 39 31.31 2.65 -7.64
N PRO A 40 32.60 2.65 -8.06
CA PRO A 40 33.72 2.95 -7.18
C PRO A 40 33.85 4.47 -7.01
N THR A 41 32.95 5.08 -6.24
CA THR A 41 33.13 6.46 -5.80
C THR A 41 32.81 6.58 -4.33
N LEU A 42 33.87 6.55 -3.53
CA LEU A 42 33.92 7.01 -2.15
C LEU A 42 33.59 8.51 -2.11
N ARG A 43 32.33 8.89 -2.28
CA ARG A 43 31.87 10.26 -2.01
C ARG A 43 31.49 10.34 -0.54
N ARG A 44 32.26 11.16 0.19
CA ARG A 44 32.11 11.49 1.61
C ARG A 44 30.80 12.26 1.83
N GLY A 45 29.67 11.56 1.77
CA GLY A 45 28.32 12.06 1.99
C GLY A 45 27.48 11.01 2.71
N PHE A 46 26.31 11.40 3.23
CA PHE A 46 25.37 10.45 3.84
C PHE A 46 25.10 9.27 2.90
N SER A 47 25.06 8.05 3.46
CA SER A 47 24.71 6.85 2.69
C SER A 47 23.36 7.05 1.98
N SER A 48 23.22 6.51 0.77
CA SER A 48 21.95 6.53 0.02
C SER A 48 20.78 6.04 0.87
N VAL A 49 21.02 5.01 1.69
CA VAL A 49 20.07 4.49 2.69
C VAL A 49 19.66 5.55 3.72
N ALA A 50 20.60 6.26 4.32
CA ALA A 50 20.28 7.29 5.33
C ALA A 50 19.44 8.43 4.73
N LYS A 51 19.70 8.82 3.47
CA LYS A 51 18.88 9.82 2.76
C LYS A 51 17.45 9.32 2.56
N LYS A 52 17.28 8.09 2.09
CA LYS A 52 15.95 7.48 1.90
C LYS A 52 15.22 7.24 3.22
N LEU A 53 15.93 6.96 4.31
CA LEU A 53 15.34 6.93 5.65
C LEU A 53 14.83 8.32 6.07
N MET A 54 15.58 9.39 5.83
CA MET A 54 15.11 10.75 6.13
C MET A 54 13.88 11.14 5.31
N GLU A 55 13.83 10.75 4.03
CA GLU A 55 12.64 10.93 3.17
C GLU A 55 11.42 10.18 3.72
N MET A 56 11.59 8.92 4.10
CA MET A 56 10.55 8.09 4.70
C MET A 56 10.06 8.67 6.03
N GLN A 57 10.98 9.02 6.93
CA GLN A 57 10.65 9.63 8.22
C GLN A 57 9.88 10.93 8.03
N LYS A 58 10.31 11.78 7.11
CA LYS A 58 9.62 13.02 6.77
C LYS A 58 8.22 12.75 6.20
N PHE A 59 8.07 11.74 5.33
CA PHE A 59 6.78 11.37 4.74
C PHE A 59 5.76 10.96 5.81
N PHE A 60 6.19 10.12 6.75
CA PHE A 60 5.33 9.60 7.82
C PHE A 60 5.28 10.49 9.08
N GLY A 61 5.87 11.69 9.05
CA GLY A 61 5.88 12.62 10.18
C GLY A 61 6.66 12.13 11.41
N LEU A 62 7.60 11.20 11.22
CA LEU A 62 8.51 10.73 12.26
C LEU A 62 9.63 11.74 12.52
N LYS A 63 10.35 11.56 13.62
CA LYS A 63 11.58 12.31 13.87
C LYS A 63 12.60 11.97 12.78
N ILE A 64 13.10 12.99 12.09
CA ILE A 64 14.07 12.83 11.01
C ILE A 64 15.45 12.58 11.62
N THR A 65 15.85 11.32 11.73
CA THR A 65 17.14 10.87 12.27
C THR A 65 18.08 10.34 11.19
N GLY A 66 17.52 9.88 10.06
CA GLY A 66 18.29 9.17 9.03
C GLY A 66 18.81 7.80 9.49
N THR A 67 18.31 7.31 10.62
CA THR A 67 18.70 6.06 11.26
C THR A 67 17.51 5.14 11.44
N LEU A 68 17.77 3.83 11.54
CA LEU A 68 16.73 2.82 11.74
C LEU A 68 16.36 2.72 13.23
N ASP A 69 15.73 3.77 13.74
CA ASP A 69 15.22 3.81 15.12
C ASP A 69 13.94 2.96 15.31
N ALA A 70 13.54 2.77 16.57
CA ALA A 70 12.41 1.92 16.93
C ALA A 70 11.08 2.36 16.29
N ASP A 71 10.85 3.67 16.19
CA ASP A 71 9.64 4.23 15.58
C ASP A 71 9.63 4.00 14.06
N THR A 72 10.79 4.18 13.41
CA THR A 72 10.97 3.91 11.97
C THR A 72 10.72 2.43 11.66
N LEU A 73 11.28 1.51 12.47
CA LEU A 73 11.06 0.07 12.32
C LEU A 73 9.59 -0.31 12.52
N THR A 74 8.96 0.25 13.55
CA THR A 74 7.55 0.01 13.85
C THR A 74 6.67 0.48 12.69
N MET A 75 6.98 1.62 12.08
CA MET A 75 6.27 2.13 10.92
C MET A 75 6.48 1.25 9.68
N MET A 76 7.71 0.80 9.41
CA MET A 76 8.01 -0.06 8.26
C MET A 76 7.23 -1.38 8.29
N LYS A 77 7.08 -1.98 9.47
CA LYS A 77 6.37 -3.25 9.66
C LYS A 77 4.84 -3.18 9.55
N LYS A 78 4.24 -1.98 9.52
CA LYS A 78 2.79 -1.87 9.36
C LYS A 78 2.37 -2.26 7.94
N PRO A 79 1.27 -3.02 7.78
CA PRO A 79 0.71 -3.33 6.47
C PRO A 79 0.36 -2.06 5.70
N ARG A 80 0.45 -2.13 4.38
CA ARG A 80 0.39 -0.96 3.51
C ARG A 80 -0.05 -1.29 2.09
N CYS A 81 -0.33 -0.25 1.32
CA CYS A 81 -0.41 -0.30 -0.14
C CYS A 81 0.97 -0.53 -0.77
N GLY A 82 1.00 -1.29 -1.86
CA GLY A 82 2.17 -1.65 -2.67
C GLY A 82 2.72 -0.52 -3.55
N VAL A 83 1.94 0.54 -3.76
CA VAL A 83 2.35 1.69 -4.57
C VAL A 83 3.48 2.47 -3.85
N PRO A 84 4.50 2.97 -4.56
CA PRO A 84 5.56 3.77 -3.95
C PRO A 84 5.09 5.10 -3.36
N ASP A 85 5.79 5.58 -2.33
CA ASP A 85 5.49 6.84 -1.63
C ASP A 85 6.11 8.08 -2.31
N VAL A 86 6.98 7.86 -3.28
CA VAL A 86 7.67 8.88 -4.06
C VAL A 86 7.38 8.66 -5.53
N ASP A 87 7.43 9.73 -6.33
CA ASP A 87 7.18 9.65 -7.77
C ASP A 87 8.24 8.74 -8.44
N VAL A 88 7.88 7.47 -8.63
CA VAL A 88 8.70 6.51 -9.38
C VAL A 88 8.11 6.42 -10.77
N ALA A 89 8.92 6.77 -11.78
CA ALA A 89 8.60 6.65 -13.20
C ALA A 89 8.09 5.25 -13.62
N GLN A 90 8.27 4.25 -12.77
CA GLN A 90 7.84 2.85 -12.95
C GLN A 90 6.32 2.65 -12.75
N PHE A 91 5.66 3.48 -11.93
CA PHE A 91 4.19 3.54 -11.81
C PHE A 91 3.59 4.76 -12.53
N THR A 92 4.45 5.72 -12.90
CA THR A 92 4.07 6.93 -13.63
C THR A 92 4.89 7.00 -14.92
N THR A 93 4.52 6.25 -15.95
CA THR A 93 5.27 6.30 -17.21
C THR A 93 5.08 7.61 -17.97
N PHE A 94 4.06 8.45 -17.70
CA PHE A 94 3.88 9.73 -18.41
C PHE A 94 3.13 10.82 -17.59
N GLY A 95 3.78 11.95 -17.29
CA GLY A 95 3.15 13.27 -17.03
C GLY A 95 2.33 13.48 -15.73
N ASN A 96 2.48 14.66 -15.11
CA ASN A 96 1.87 15.06 -13.82
C ASN A 96 0.32 15.20 -13.80
N ASN A 97 -0.41 14.59 -14.74
CA ASN A 97 -1.87 14.65 -14.85
C ASN A 97 -2.41 13.31 -15.39
N LEU A 98 -2.06 12.18 -14.77
CA LEU A 98 -2.62 10.88 -15.11
C LEU A 98 -4.10 10.86 -14.69
N LYS A 99 -4.98 11.19 -15.64
CA LYS A 99 -6.42 11.25 -15.46
C LYS A 99 -7.07 10.54 -16.64
N TRP A 100 -8.19 9.87 -16.39
CA TRP A 100 -9.06 9.42 -17.45
C TRP A 100 -9.60 10.60 -18.29
N GLU A 101 -9.51 10.46 -19.61
CA GLU A 101 -10.07 11.42 -20.58
C GLU A 101 -11.61 11.34 -20.70
N LYS A 102 -12.23 10.41 -19.98
CA LYS A 102 -13.67 10.19 -19.91
C LYS A 102 -14.13 10.08 -18.46
N ASN A 103 -15.42 10.35 -18.24
CA ASN A 103 -16.03 10.23 -16.91
C ASN A 103 -16.73 8.89 -16.69
N ASP A 104 -17.20 8.25 -17.76
CA ASP A 104 -17.90 6.97 -17.68
C ASP A 104 -16.87 5.83 -17.79
N LEU A 105 -16.43 5.36 -16.63
CA LEU A 105 -15.45 4.29 -16.50
C LEU A 105 -16.16 2.95 -16.37
N THR A 106 -15.54 1.93 -16.95
CA THR A 106 -15.96 0.54 -16.80
C THR A 106 -15.05 -0.20 -15.86
N TYR A 107 -15.60 -1.12 -15.06
CA TYR A 107 -14.80 -2.02 -14.24
C TYR A 107 -15.23 -3.46 -14.42
N ARG A 108 -14.30 -4.39 -14.19
CA ARG A 108 -14.56 -5.83 -14.24
C ARG A 108 -13.79 -6.55 -13.16
N ILE A 109 -14.49 -7.41 -12.43
CA ILE A 109 -13.89 -8.35 -11.47
C ILE A 109 -13.56 -9.63 -12.23
N GLU A 110 -12.28 -9.96 -12.32
CA GLU A 110 -11.77 -11.08 -13.11
C GLU A 110 -11.88 -12.41 -12.37
N ASN A 111 -11.58 -12.39 -11.08
CA ASN A 111 -11.67 -13.52 -10.16
C ASN A 111 -12.03 -13.01 -8.75
N TYR A 112 -12.21 -13.94 -7.81
CA TYR A 112 -12.65 -13.66 -6.45
C TYR A 112 -11.75 -14.36 -5.45
N THR A 113 -11.53 -13.72 -4.31
CA THR A 113 -10.91 -14.35 -3.14
C THR A 113 -11.82 -15.43 -2.55
N PRO A 114 -11.28 -16.57 -2.06
CA PRO A 114 -12.07 -17.60 -1.38
C PRO A 114 -12.54 -17.20 0.01
N ASP A 115 -12.04 -16.09 0.57
CA ASP A 115 -12.34 -15.65 1.94
C ASP A 115 -13.75 -15.07 2.11
N MET A 116 -14.36 -14.64 1.01
CA MET A 116 -15.63 -13.92 0.98
C MET A 116 -16.55 -14.50 -0.10
N SER A 117 -17.87 -14.38 0.09
CA SER A 117 -18.80 -14.71 -0.98
C SER A 117 -18.67 -13.71 -2.13
N THR A 118 -18.99 -14.15 -3.36
CA THR A 118 -18.97 -13.27 -4.54
C THR A 118 -19.82 -12.01 -4.35
N ALA A 119 -20.97 -12.14 -3.68
CA ALA A 119 -21.85 -11.01 -3.36
C ALA A 119 -21.21 -10.00 -2.39
N GLU A 120 -20.43 -10.46 -1.41
CA GLU A 120 -19.72 -9.56 -0.48
C GLU A 120 -18.54 -8.85 -1.14
N VAL A 121 -17.83 -9.53 -2.05
CA VAL A 121 -16.79 -8.90 -2.88
C VAL A 121 -17.43 -7.84 -3.79
N ASP A 122 -18.50 -8.20 -4.50
CA ASP A 122 -19.24 -7.29 -5.37
C ASP A 122 -19.70 -6.03 -4.64
N ASP A 123 -20.34 -6.19 -3.47
CA ASP A 123 -20.77 -5.06 -2.63
C ASP A 123 -19.60 -4.21 -2.13
N SER A 124 -18.47 -4.83 -1.78
CA SER A 124 -17.27 -4.12 -1.32
C SER A 124 -16.67 -3.25 -2.44
N ILE A 125 -16.55 -3.81 -3.64
CA ILE A 125 -16.01 -3.13 -4.82
C ILE A 125 -16.95 -2.00 -5.27
N GLU A 126 -18.25 -2.27 -5.36
CA GLU A 126 -19.26 -1.26 -5.75
C GLU A 126 -19.25 -0.08 -4.77
N LYS A 127 -19.21 -0.34 -3.46
CA LYS A 127 -19.14 0.72 -2.44
C LYS A 127 -17.84 1.50 -2.52
N ALA A 128 -16.72 0.84 -2.76
CA ALA A 128 -15.41 1.46 -2.88
C ALA A 128 -15.36 2.45 -4.06
N LEU A 129 -15.84 2.05 -5.24
CA LEU A 129 -16.00 2.96 -6.39
C LEU A 129 -17.02 4.06 -6.10
N GLY A 130 -18.09 3.73 -5.38
CA GLY A 130 -19.11 4.67 -4.93
C GLY A 130 -18.58 5.78 -4.01
N VAL A 131 -17.45 5.58 -3.31
CA VAL A 131 -16.77 6.65 -2.55
C VAL A 131 -16.34 7.77 -3.48
N TRP A 132 -15.71 7.42 -4.61
CA TRP A 132 -15.18 8.35 -5.59
C TRP A 132 -16.28 8.97 -6.46
N ALA A 133 -17.28 8.17 -6.85
CA ALA A 133 -18.43 8.67 -7.63
C ALA A 133 -19.23 9.77 -6.90
N LYS A 134 -19.25 9.75 -5.56
CA LYS A 134 -19.96 10.78 -4.76
C LYS A 134 -19.30 12.15 -4.76
N VAL A 135 -18.00 12.20 -5.04
CA VAL A 135 -17.17 13.41 -4.87
C VAL A 135 -16.49 13.82 -6.18
N THR A 136 -16.79 13.13 -7.28
CA THR A 136 -16.27 13.41 -8.62
C THR A 136 -17.42 13.28 -9.64
N PRO A 137 -17.25 13.80 -10.87
CA PRO A 137 -18.20 13.55 -11.96
C PRO A 137 -18.13 12.14 -12.56
N LEU A 138 -17.29 11.25 -12.02
CA LEU A 138 -17.06 9.91 -12.58
C LEU A 138 -18.25 8.99 -12.31
N THR A 139 -18.54 8.14 -13.28
CA THR A 139 -19.48 7.03 -13.13
C THR A 139 -18.73 5.72 -13.35
N PHE A 140 -19.20 4.65 -12.70
CA PHE A 140 -18.60 3.33 -12.80
C PHE A 140 -19.66 2.32 -13.22
N THR A 141 -19.42 1.69 -14.36
CA THR A 141 -20.32 0.65 -14.91
C THR A 141 -19.61 -0.68 -14.91
N ARG A 142 -20.19 -1.67 -14.24
CA ARG A 142 -19.67 -3.02 -14.26
C ARG A 142 -19.89 -3.66 -15.63
N ILE A 143 -18.85 -4.28 -16.17
CA ILE A 143 -18.95 -5.19 -17.32
C ILE A 143 -18.52 -6.60 -16.91
N TYR A 144 -19.06 -7.60 -17.60
CA TYR A 144 -18.85 -9.03 -17.27
C TYR A 144 -18.02 -9.78 -18.31
N SER A 145 -17.68 -9.12 -19.43
CA SER A 145 -16.91 -9.69 -20.53
C SER A 145 -16.11 -8.60 -21.24
N GLY A 146 -15.00 -8.98 -21.87
CA GLY A 146 -14.11 -8.04 -22.53
C GLY A 146 -13.20 -7.28 -21.55
N THR A 147 -12.52 -6.26 -22.06
CA THR A 147 -11.58 -5.44 -21.28
C THR A 147 -12.28 -4.19 -20.75
N ALA A 148 -12.15 -3.94 -19.45
CA ALA A 148 -12.66 -2.74 -18.78
C ALA A 148 -11.55 -1.68 -18.66
N ASP A 149 -11.90 -0.48 -18.19
CA ASP A 149 -10.91 0.54 -17.84
C ASP A 149 -10.19 0.23 -16.52
N ILE A 150 -10.86 -0.50 -15.62
CA ILE A 150 -10.32 -0.94 -14.33
C ILE A 150 -10.58 -2.45 -14.22
N MET A 151 -9.53 -3.25 -14.45
CA MET A 151 -9.58 -4.69 -14.18
C MET A 151 -9.21 -4.95 -12.72
N ILE A 152 -9.99 -5.80 -12.05
CA ILE A 152 -9.85 -6.08 -10.62
C ILE A 152 -9.58 -7.57 -10.46
N SER A 153 -8.45 -7.90 -9.85
CA SER A 153 -8.05 -9.29 -9.65
C SER A 153 -7.43 -9.55 -8.28
N PHE A 154 -7.53 -10.80 -7.85
CA PHE A 154 -6.94 -11.32 -6.62
C PHE A 154 -5.80 -12.27 -7.02
N GLY A 155 -4.58 -11.99 -6.58
CA GLY A 155 -3.38 -12.71 -7.00
C GLY A 155 -2.46 -12.96 -5.82
N ARG A 156 -1.57 -13.94 -5.95
CA ARG A 156 -0.59 -14.27 -4.90
C ARG A 156 0.81 -14.15 -5.45
N ARG A 157 1.72 -13.54 -4.71
CA ARG A 157 3.13 -13.39 -5.11
C ARG A 157 3.24 -12.89 -6.56
N ALA A 158 3.91 -13.62 -7.46
CA ALA A 158 3.95 -13.29 -8.87
C ALA A 158 2.60 -13.59 -9.54
N HIS A 159 1.92 -12.54 -10.03
CA HIS A 159 0.52 -12.63 -10.50
C HIS A 159 0.27 -11.97 -11.87
N GLY A 160 1.28 -11.94 -12.75
CA GLY A 160 1.11 -11.53 -14.15
C GLY A 160 1.58 -10.12 -14.50
N ASP A 161 2.10 -9.38 -13.52
CA ASP A 161 2.81 -8.11 -13.73
C ASP A 161 4.27 -8.19 -13.18
N PHE A 162 4.96 -7.05 -13.16
CA PHE A 162 6.34 -6.94 -12.67
C PHE A 162 6.45 -6.64 -11.16
N TYR A 163 5.33 -6.67 -10.43
CA TYR A 163 5.22 -6.23 -9.03
C TYR A 163 4.65 -7.37 -8.17
N PRO A 164 5.44 -8.41 -7.87
CA PRO A 164 4.95 -9.53 -7.08
C PRO A 164 4.60 -9.10 -5.65
N PHE A 165 3.55 -9.70 -5.08
CA PHE A 165 3.23 -9.56 -3.66
C PHE A 165 4.22 -10.34 -2.75
N ASP A 166 4.21 -10.02 -1.46
CA ASP A 166 5.14 -10.53 -0.45
C ASP A 166 4.59 -11.68 0.41
N GLY A 167 3.32 -12.05 0.25
CA GLY A 167 2.66 -13.07 1.05
C GLY A 167 1.89 -12.43 2.22
N PRO A 168 1.60 -13.16 3.30
CA PRO A 168 0.78 -12.62 4.39
C PRO A 168 1.41 -11.40 5.08
N ASP A 169 0.58 -10.41 5.38
CA ASP A 169 0.95 -9.07 5.83
C ASP A 169 1.89 -8.31 4.88
N GLY A 170 2.21 -7.07 5.22
CA GLY A 170 3.12 -6.25 4.42
C GLY A 170 2.37 -5.52 3.31
N THR A 171 2.32 -6.07 2.09
CA THR A 171 1.72 -5.42 0.93
C THR A 171 0.35 -6.01 0.60
N LEU A 172 -0.72 -5.26 0.90
CA LEU A 172 -2.08 -5.81 0.79
C LEU A 172 -2.64 -5.81 -0.63
N ALA A 173 -2.25 -4.82 -1.42
CA ALA A 173 -2.78 -4.55 -2.74
C ALA A 173 -1.91 -3.50 -3.44
N HIS A 174 -2.06 -3.38 -4.76
CA HIS A 174 -1.58 -2.23 -5.51
C HIS A 174 -2.54 -1.90 -6.65
N ALA A 175 -2.38 -0.70 -7.21
CA ALA A 175 -3.08 -0.30 -8.41
C ALA A 175 -2.19 0.56 -9.31
N PHE A 176 -2.57 0.62 -10.58
CA PHE A 176 -1.88 1.39 -11.60
C PHE A 176 -2.63 2.69 -11.89
N ALA A 177 -1.89 3.76 -12.11
CA ALA A 177 -2.46 5.02 -12.53
C ALA A 177 -3.17 4.90 -13.91
N PRO A 178 -4.09 5.83 -14.25
CA PRO A 178 -4.78 5.84 -15.54
C PRO A 178 -3.82 5.73 -16.72
N SER A 179 -3.94 4.68 -17.53
CA SER A 179 -3.13 4.45 -18.72
C SER A 179 -3.75 3.36 -19.61
N PRO A 180 -3.37 3.23 -20.90
CA PRO A 180 -3.73 2.05 -21.69
C PRO A 180 -3.12 0.76 -21.12
N GLY A 181 -3.72 -0.38 -21.47
CA GLY A 181 -3.21 -1.70 -21.03
C GLY A 181 -3.58 -1.97 -19.57
N ILE A 182 -2.57 -2.17 -18.72
CA ILE A 182 -2.77 -2.44 -17.28
C ILE A 182 -3.08 -1.17 -16.46
N GLY A 183 -3.08 0.01 -17.10
CA GLY A 183 -3.34 1.26 -16.40
C GLY A 183 -4.77 1.33 -15.90
N GLY A 184 -4.94 1.67 -14.62
CA GLY A 184 -6.23 1.60 -13.93
C GLY A 184 -6.44 0.33 -13.14
N ASP A 185 -5.77 -0.77 -13.48
CA ASP A 185 -6.00 -2.06 -12.85
C ASP A 185 -5.64 -2.04 -11.36
N ALA A 186 -6.37 -2.83 -10.57
CA ALA A 186 -6.20 -2.95 -9.13
C ALA A 186 -6.08 -4.43 -8.75
N HIS A 187 -4.96 -4.80 -8.12
CA HIS A 187 -4.67 -6.16 -7.71
C HIS A 187 -4.63 -6.24 -6.19
N PHE A 188 -5.21 -7.30 -5.65
CA PHE A 188 -5.31 -7.56 -4.21
C PHE A 188 -4.52 -8.84 -3.88
N ASP A 189 -3.71 -8.81 -2.81
CA ASP A 189 -2.93 -9.99 -2.41
C ASP A 189 -3.82 -11.03 -1.75
N ASP A 190 -4.06 -12.13 -2.45
CA ASP A 190 -4.90 -13.25 -2.01
C ASP A 190 -4.17 -14.18 -1.01
N ASP A 191 -2.92 -13.89 -0.64
CA ASP A 191 -2.30 -14.46 0.57
C ASP A 191 -2.77 -13.72 1.85
N GLU A 192 -3.45 -12.58 1.72
CA GLU A 192 -4.08 -11.86 2.83
C GLU A 192 -5.50 -12.35 3.11
N THR A 193 -5.94 -12.24 4.37
CA THR A 193 -7.32 -12.55 4.74
C THR A 193 -8.22 -11.33 4.57
N PHE A 194 -8.97 -11.29 3.46
CA PHE A 194 -9.95 -10.25 3.24
C PHE A 194 -11.27 -10.54 3.95
N THR A 195 -11.92 -9.50 4.44
CA THR A 195 -13.17 -9.61 5.18
C THR A 195 -14.19 -8.56 4.75
N PHE A 196 -15.47 -8.90 4.89
CA PHE A 196 -16.54 -7.97 4.56
C PHE A 196 -16.72 -6.88 5.63
N ARG A 197 -16.80 -7.29 6.91
CA ARG A 197 -17.13 -6.43 8.06
C ARG A 197 -16.41 -6.84 9.35
N SER A 198 -15.37 -7.66 9.25
CA SER A 198 -14.65 -8.18 10.41
C SER A 198 -13.39 -7.36 10.68
N THR A 199 -12.93 -7.39 11.94
CA THR A 199 -11.62 -6.84 12.33
C THR A 199 -10.54 -7.91 12.42
N ALA A 200 -10.89 -9.18 12.13
CA ALA A 200 -9.97 -10.31 12.15
C ALA A 200 -9.04 -10.38 10.92
N GLY A 201 -9.27 -9.53 9.93
CA GLY A 201 -8.45 -9.39 8.73
C GLY A 201 -8.62 -8.00 8.12
N TYR A 202 -8.39 -7.88 6.81
CA TYR A 202 -8.45 -6.61 6.11
C TYR A 202 -9.82 -6.38 5.50
N VAL A 203 -10.46 -5.25 5.82
CA VAL A 203 -11.77 -4.92 5.25
C VAL A 203 -11.59 -4.55 3.77
N LEU A 204 -12.05 -5.41 2.86
CA LEU A 204 -11.83 -5.27 1.41
C LEU A 204 -12.30 -3.91 0.88
N PHE A 205 -13.46 -3.42 1.33
CA PHE A 205 -13.96 -2.10 0.98
C PHE A 205 -12.95 -0.97 1.24
N MET A 206 -12.24 -1.01 2.37
CA MET A 206 -11.29 0.05 2.72
C MET A 206 -10.04 0.01 1.84
N VAL A 207 -9.51 -1.20 1.61
CA VAL A 207 -8.34 -1.40 0.74
C VAL A 207 -8.69 -1.04 -0.70
N ALA A 208 -9.81 -1.53 -1.22
CA ALA A 208 -10.27 -1.23 -2.58
C ALA A 208 -10.54 0.26 -2.78
N ALA A 209 -11.13 0.95 -1.80
CA ALA A 209 -11.36 2.39 -1.91
C ALA A 209 -10.05 3.18 -2.02
N HIS A 210 -9.00 2.74 -1.33
CA HIS A 210 -7.65 3.30 -1.47
C HIS A 210 -7.06 3.03 -2.86
N GLU A 211 -7.04 1.76 -3.29
CA GLU A 211 -6.46 1.38 -4.58
C GLU A 211 -7.17 2.06 -5.76
N PHE A 212 -8.50 2.21 -5.71
CA PHE A 212 -9.21 2.97 -6.73
C PHE A 212 -8.86 4.45 -6.75
N GLY A 213 -8.37 5.02 -5.65
CA GLY A 213 -7.77 6.35 -5.69
C GLY A 213 -6.56 6.40 -6.63
N HIS A 214 -5.71 5.38 -6.60
CA HIS A 214 -4.59 5.22 -7.55
C HIS A 214 -5.08 4.97 -8.97
N SER A 215 -6.07 4.10 -9.17
CA SER A 215 -6.73 3.89 -10.48
C SER A 215 -7.32 5.17 -11.08
N LEU A 216 -7.54 6.20 -10.27
CA LEU A 216 -8.03 7.52 -10.67
C LEU A 216 -6.94 8.60 -10.74
N GLY A 217 -5.68 8.23 -10.45
CA GLY A 217 -4.52 9.12 -10.58
C GLY A 217 -4.09 9.82 -9.30
N LEU A 218 -4.59 9.41 -8.13
CA LEU A 218 -4.17 9.98 -6.85
C LEU A 218 -2.89 9.30 -6.35
N SER A 219 -1.94 10.09 -5.86
CA SER A 219 -0.78 9.60 -5.11
C SER A 219 -1.09 9.49 -3.62
N HIS A 220 -0.20 8.83 -2.88
CA HIS A 220 -0.31 8.76 -1.43
C HIS A 220 -0.32 10.13 -0.75
N SER A 221 -1.16 10.24 0.27
CA SER A 221 -1.26 11.40 1.16
C SER A 221 -0.32 11.26 2.36
N LYS A 222 0.16 12.40 2.87
CA LYS A 222 0.95 12.46 4.11
C LYS A 222 0.08 12.62 5.36
N ASP A 223 -1.23 12.83 5.21
CA ASP A 223 -2.17 12.93 6.32
C ASP A 223 -2.56 11.52 6.80
N PRO A 224 -2.20 11.08 8.02
CA PRO A 224 -2.55 9.75 8.52
C PRO A 224 -4.04 9.45 8.64
N GLY A 225 -4.89 10.49 8.56
CA GLY A 225 -6.35 10.34 8.55
C GLY A 225 -6.97 10.31 7.14
N ALA A 226 -6.19 10.49 6.08
CA ALA A 226 -6.69 10.42 4.71
C ALA A 226 -6.82 8.97 4.24
N LEU A 227 -7.81 8.69 3.39
CA LEU A 227 -7.99 7.39 2.74
C LEU A 227 -6.74 6.98 1.98
N MET A 228 -6.11 7.93 1.26
CA MET A 228 -4.88 7.72 0.50
C MET A 228 -3.61 7.68 1.35
N TYR A 229 -3.69 7.56 2.67
CA TYR A 229 -2.51 7.31 3.49
C TYR A 229 -2.01 5.87 3.27
N PRO A 230 -0.70 5.64 3.01
CA PRO A 230 -0.23 4.33 2.54
C PRO A 230 -0.42 3.19 3.54
N LYS A 231 -0.45 3.50 4.84
CA LYS A 231 -0.51 2.47 5.88
C LYS A 231 -1.95 2.11 6.19
N MET A 232 -2.22 0.81 6.18
CA MET A 232 -3.51 0.25 6.51
C MET A 232 -3.58 0.04 8.02
N VAL A 233 -4.56 0.68 8.66
CA VAL A 233 -4.82 0.51 10.09
C VAL A 233 -5.96 -0.49 10.25
N HIS A 234 -5.64 -1.67 10.81
CA HIS A 234 -6.60 -2.67 11.28
C HIS A 234 -7.70 -2.09 12.19
N GLN A 235 -7.41 -0.96 12.83
CA GLN A 235 -8.34 -0.20 13.62
C GLN A 235 -8.34 1.24 13.13
N ILE A 236 -9.31 1.59 12.29
CA ILE A 236 -9.68 3.00 12.15
C ILE A 236 -10.14 3.43 13.54
N LYS A 237 -9.27 4.12 14.29
CA LYS A 237 -9.67 4.83 15.50
C LYS A 237 -10.63 5.92 15.07
N LEU A 238 -11.92 5.62 15.20
CA LEU A 238 -13.03 6.52 14.97
C LEU A 238 -13.03 7.61 16.03
N CYS A 239 -12.14 8.59 15.90
CA CYS A 239 -12.26 9.86 16.60
C CYS A 239 -13.21 10.76 15.80
N CYS A 240 -14.50 10.42 15.78
CA CYS A 240 -15.52 11.43 15.53
C CYS A 240 -15.46 12.43 16.69
N ASN A 241 -15.57 13.72 16.38
CA ASN A 241 -15.52 14.83 17.32
C ASN A 241 -16.17 14.48 18.67
N LYS A 242 -15.38 14.54 19.74
CA LYS A 242 -15.87 14.40 21.11
C LYS A 242 -16.90 15.51 21.39
N SER A 243 -18.18 15.18 21.38
CA SER A 243 -19.04 15.68 22.45
C SER A 243 -18.85 14.74 23.65
N VAL A 244 -18.64 15.34 24.81
CA VAL A 244 -18.24 14.69 26.05
C VAL A 244 -19.24 13.59 26.46
N GLY A 245 -18.75 12.35 26.59
CA GLY A 245 -19.37 11.33 27.44
C GLY A 245 -20.45 10.45 26.83
N SER A 246 -20.09 9.47 25.99
CA SER A 246 -20.68 8.12 26.08
C SER A 246 -19.80 7.11 25.33
N GLY A 247 -19.64 5.91 25.89
CA GLY A 247 -18.78 4.87 25.34
C GLY A 247 -19.28 4.34 24.00
N CYS A 248 -18.34 3.96 23.12
CA CYS A 248 -18.60 3.32 21.84
C CYS A 248 -19.46 2.06 22.04
N LYS A 249 -20.74 2.15 21.67
CA LYS A 249 -21.64 1.00 21.62
C LYS A 249 -22.04 0.77 20.17
N HIS A 250 -21.58 -0.39 19.67
CA HIS A 250 -22.07 -1.12 18.50
C HIS A 250 -21.96 -0.38 17.15
N ILE A 251 -21.04 -0.92 16.35
CA ILE A 251 -20.85 -0.69 14.92
C ILE A 251 -22.18 -1.03 14.22
N PHE A 252 -22.45 -0.41 13.07
CA PHE A 252 -23.55 -0.69 12.13
C PHE A 252 -24.69 0.34 12.10
N ALA A 253 -24.38 1.56 11.63
CA ALA A 253 -25.22 2.33 10.70
C ALA A 253 -24.41 3.50 10.11
N CYS A 254 -23.60 3.22 9.10
CA CYS A 254 -22.57 4.14 8.65
C CYS A 254 -23.05 5.19 7.63
N LYS A 255 -23.14 6.45 8.06
CA LYS A 255 -23.09 7.60 7.15
C LYS A 255 -21.64 7.98 6.88
N LEU A 256 -21.24 7.86 5.61
CA LEU A 256 -19.97 8.40 5.11
C LEU A 256 -20.01 9.94 5.20
N LYS A 257 -19.23 10.53 6.11
CA LYS A 257 -18.96 11.97 6.11
C LYS A 257 -17.66 12.26 5.40
N PHE A 258 -17.73 13.05 4.34
CA PHE A 258 -16.59 13.58 3.61
C PHE A 258 -16.27 14.99 4.10
N SER A 259 -15.01 15.25 4.49
CA SER A 259 -14.50 16.61 4.67
C SER A 259 -13.60 16.94 3.49
N ILE A 260 -14.13 17.65 2.50
CA ILE A 260 -13.44 17.90 1.22
C ILE A 260 -12.67 19.22 1.33
N SER A 261 -11.36 19.15 1.57
CA SER A 261 -10.44 20.25 1.24
C SER A 261 -9.72 20.01 -0.10
N SER A 262 -9.47 18.75 -0.45
CA SER A 262 -9.07 18.24 -1.76
C SER A 262 -9.37 16.74 -1.86
N LEU A 263 -9.38 16.16 -3.07
CA LEU A 263 -9.57 14.70 -3.27
C LEU A 263 -8.48 13.87 -2.55
N GLN A 264 -7.27 14.41 -2.36
CA GLN A 264 -6.16 13.74 -1.65
C GLN A 264 -6.34 13.70 -0.12
N HIS A 265 -7.34 14.39 0.43
CA HIS A 265 -7.61 14.45 1.87
C HIS A 265 -8.97 13.88 2.25
N ILE A 266 -9.60 13.10 1.36
CA ILE A 266 -10.83 12.38 1.68
C ILE A 266 -10.59 11.50 2.90
N LYS A 267 -11.44 11.67 3.91
CA LYS A 267 -11.49 10.82 5.10
C LYS A 267 -12.78 10.02 5.05
N ILE A 268 -12.69 8.72 5.22
CA ILE A 268 -13.84 7.84 5.40
C ILE A 268 -14.12 7.76 6.90
N CYS A 269 -15.14 8.48 7.37
CA CYS A 269 -15.65 8.31 8.72
C CYS A 269 -16.72 7.22 8.72
N ILE A 270 -16.49 6.14 9.46
CA ILE A 270 -17.49 5.09 9.63
C ILE A 270 -18.38 5.43 10.84
N GLU A 271 -19.58 5.98 10.63
CA GLU A 271 -20.59 6.16 11.70
C GLU A 271 -21.19 4.83 12.20
#